data_AF-A0A925CMV7-F1
#
_entry.id   AF-A0A925CMV7-F1
#
_cell.length_a   1.000
_cell.length_b   1.000
_cell.length_c   1.000
_cell.angle_alpha   90.00
_cell.angle_beta   90.00
_cell.angle_gamma   90.00
#
_symmetry.space_group_name_H-M   'P 1'
#
loop_
_entity.id
_entity.type
_entity.pdbx_description
1 polymer ?
#
loop_
_entity_poly.entity_id
_entity_poly.type
_entity_poly.pdbx_seq_one_letter_code
_entity_poly.pdbx_strand_id
1 'polypeptide(L)'
;MPAPLRDAFTWARDRARASSPVAPPEDARLDAFGEDATDDDARFAVIEQLLGSTDGARTLAHLVAANTSTAGADDYFDGRSGSSSNSPRTLANGTIDVRRRDALSGLKPLLLAASLMLVAGTSWYVFTLPRAGDEVRSAGSTVELLAVPPMVSRAPITLKWRALRDDARYSVEVLDVNDVPVFSNDTNITQAVVPASALKPGTYRWYVRARSSDRTEVRSRVESFTVR
;
A
#
# COMPACT_ATOMS: atom_id res chain seq x y z
N MET A 1 0.55 9.22 2.50
CA MET A 1 0.80 10.07 1.31
C MET A 1 1.63 11.29 1.73
N PRO A 2 2.88 11.43 1.23
CA PRO A 2 3.75 12.58 1.48
C PRO A 2 3.08 13.91 1.13
N ALA A 3 3.41 14.98 1.86
CA ALA A 3 2.89 16.32 1.62
C ALA A 3 3.03 16.80 0.15
N PRO A 4 4.19 16.68 -0.52
CA PRO A 4 4.34 17.18 -1.90
C PRO A 4 3.44 16.45 -2.91
N LEU A 5 3.21 15.15 -2.72
CA LEU A 5 2.27 14.38 -3.52
C LEU A 5 0.83 14.88 -3.32
N ARG A 6 0.41 15.13 -2.08
CA ARG A 6 -0.95 15.58 -1.76
C ARG A 6 -1.24 16.93 -2.40
N ASP A 7 -0.27 17.84 -2.35
CA ASP A 7 -0.38 19.17 -2.93
C ASP A 7 -0.39 19.11 -4.46
N ALA A 8 0.42 18.23 -5.07
CA ALA A 8 0.44 18.02 -6.52
C ALA A 8 -0.91 17.48 -7.06
N PHE A 9 -1.53 16.51 -6.39
CA PHE A 9 -2.83 15.98 -6.80
C PHE A 9 -3.98 16.98 -6.58
N THR A 10 -3.92 17.78 -5.50
CA THR A 10 -4.91 18.84 -5.24
C THR A 10 -4.81 19.91 -6.32
N TRP A 11 -3.59 20.35 -6.64
CA TRP A 11 -3.31 21.30 -7.70
C TRP A 11 -3.77 20.78 -9.08
N ALA A 12 -3.46 19.52 -9.43
CA ALA A 12 -3.84 18.94 -10.72
C ALA A 12 -5.37 18.85 -10.87
N ARG A 13 -6.08 18.51 -9.79
CA ARG A 13 -7.55 18.47 -9.76
C ARG A 13 -8.17 19.86 -9.92
N ASP A 14 -7.64 20.85 -9.23
CA ASP A 14 -8.15 22.22 -9.29
C ASP A 14 -7.86 22.85 -10.67
N ARG A 15 -6.71 22.50 -11.28
CA ARG A 15 -6.35 22.86 -12.66
C ARG A 15 -7.22 22.17 -13.71
N ALA A 16 -7.53 20.88 -13.58
CA ALA A 16 -8.39 20.17 -14.53
C ALA A 16 -9.82 20.75 -14.60
N ARG A 17 -10.25 21.44 -13.54
CA ARG A 17 -11.53 22.17 -13.51
C ARG A 17 -11.46 23.54 -14.20
N ALA A 18 -10.28 24.10 -14.39
CA ALA A 18 -10.07 25.29 -15.19
C ALA A 18 -9.91 24.85 -16.66
N SER A 19 -10.90 25.13 -17.50
CA SER A 19 -11.18 24.56 -18.82
C SER A 19 -10.18 24.85 -19.95
N SER A 20 -8.89 25.02 -19.65
CA SER A 20 -7.84 25.19 -20.67
C SER A 20 -6.92 23.97 -20.73
N PRO A 21 -6.83 23.26 -21.86
CA PRO A 21 -5.86 22.18 -22.03
C PRO A 21 -4.44 22.76 -21.96
N VAL A 22 -3.65 22.21 -21.04
CA VAL A 22 -2.23 22.56 -20.86
C VAL A 22 -1.40 21.70 -21.81
N ALA A 23 -0.48 22.31 -22.56
CA ALA A 23 0.49 21.57 -23.36
C ALA A 23 1.38 20.73 -22.42
N PRO A 24 1.64 19.44 -22.74
CA PRO A 24 2.50 18.61 -21.92
C PRO A 24 3.90 19.25 -21.81
N PRO A 25 4.60 19.08 -20.67
CA PRO A 25 5.96 19.57 -20.54
C PRO A 25 6.83 18.96 -21.65
N GLU A 26 7.51 19.81 -22.42
CA GLU A 26 8.54 19.39 -23.36
C GLU A 26 9.74 18.91 -22.56
N ASP A 27 9.89 17.61 -22.36
CA ASP A 27 10.98 17.10 -21.54
C ASP A 27 11.58 15.81 -22.12
N ALA A 28 12.81 15.95 -22.62
CA ALA A 28 13.78 14.90 -22.92
C ALA A 28 14.04 13.91 -21.74
N ARG A 29 13.43 14.17 -20.57
CA ARG A 29 13.46 13.29 -19.38
C ARG A 29 12.47 12.13 -19.47
N LEU A 30 11.41 12.24 -20.27
CA LEU A 30 10.50 11.12 -20.51
C LEU A 30 11.10 10.11 -21.50
N ASP A 31 11.94 10.56 -22.44
CA ASP A 31 12.66 9.68 -23.36
C ASP A 31 13.67 8.79 -22.61
N ALA A 32 14.22 9.28 -21.50
CA ALA A 32 15.08 8.50 -20.60
C ALA A 32 14.37 7.31 -19.94
N PHE A 33 13.03 7.29 -19.85
CA PHE A 33 12.29 6.10 -19.40
C PHE A 33 12.21 5.00 -20.46
N GLY A 34 12.44 5.35 -21.73
CA GLY A 34 12.26 4.45 -22.87
C GLY A 34 13.52 3.71 -23.31
N GLU A 35 14.69 4.32 -23.18
CA GLU A 35 15.90 3.83 -23.87
C GLU A 35 16.74 2.79 -23.11
N ASP A 36 16.65 2.68 -21.78
CA ASP A 36 17.50 1.75 -20.98
C ASP A 36 16.70 0.87 -20.00
N ALA A 37 15.52 0.45 -20.44
CA ALA A 37 14.43 -0.04 -19.61
C ALA A 37 14.49 -1.54 -19.20
N THR A 38 15.66 -2.09 -18.89
CA THR A 38 15.79 -3.48 -18.37
C THR A 38 16.14 -3.59 -16.89
N ASP A 39 16.48 -2.48 -16.22
CA ASP A 39 16.79 -2.49 -14.79
C ASP A 39 15.66 -1.86 -13.97
N ASP A 40 14.96 -2.69 -13.20
CA ASP A 40 13.87 -2.27 -12.34
C ASP A 40 14.36 -1.38 -11.18
N ASP A 41 15.61 -1.54 -10.73
CA ASP A 41 16.18 -0.71 -9.66
C ASP A 41 16.41 0.73 -10.14
N ALA A 42 16.88 0.90 -11.37
CA ALA A 42 17.01 2.20 -12.01
C ALA A 42 15.63 2.88 -12.18
N ARG A 43 14.60 2.11 -12.53
CA ARG A 43 13.22 2.62 -12.62
C ARG A 43 12.70 3.08 -11.25
N PHE A 44 12.93 2.30 -10.20
CA PHE A 44 12.53 2.68 -8.85
C PHE A 44 13.26 3.93 -8.37
N ALA A 45 14.56 4.05 -8.63
CA ALA A 45 15.34 5.24 -8.26
C ALA A 45 14.83 6.52 -8.95
N VAL A 46 14.46 6.45 -10.24
CA VAL A 46 13.88 7.59 -10.97
C VAL A 46 12.50 7.93 -10.43
N ILE A 47 11.67 6.95 -10.10
CA ILE A 47 10.36 7.18 -9.46
C ILE A 47 10.56 7.85 -8.09
N GLU A 48 11.49 7.40 -7.27
CA GLU A 48 11.80 8.03 -5.99
C GLU A 48 12.30 9.47 -6.16
N GLN A 49 13.15 9.72 -7.16
CA GLN A 49 13.65 11.06 -7.47
C GLN A 49 12.53 12.00 -7.95
N LEU A 50 11.59 11.50 -8.75
CA LEU A 50 10.41 12.25 -9.18
C LEU A 50 9.47 12.53 -8.01
N LEU A 51 9.25 11.55 -7.13
CA LEU A 51 8.39 11.71 -5.95
C LEU A 51 9.02 12.58 -4.86
N GLY A 52 10.35 12.68 -4.83
CA GLY A 52 11.11 13.51 -3.90
C GLY A 52 11.11 15.00 -4.24
N SER A 53 10.69 15.37 -5.46
CA SER A 53 10.61 16.77 -5.90
C SER A 53 9.18 17.21 -6.19
N THR A 54 8.84 18.46 -5.86
CA THR A 54 7.50 19.02 -6.10
C THR A 54 7.14 19.03 -7.59
N ASP A 55 8.11 19.32 -8.45
CA ASP A 55 7.89 19.34 -9.90
C ASP A 55 7.76 17.94 -10.49
N GLY A 56 8.55 16.96 -10.03
CA GLY A 56 8.39 15.56 -10.43
C GLY A 56 7.04 14.96 -10.01
N ALA A 57 6.57 15.30 -8.81
CA ALA A 57 5.23 14.92 -8.34
C ALA A 57 4.12 15.55 -9.19
N ARG A 58 4.29 16.79 -9.67
CA ARG A 58 3.35 17.47 -10.59
C ARG A 58 3.34 16.82 -11.97
N THR A 59 4.51 16.46 -12.50
CA THR A 59 4.60 15.76 -13.80
C THR A 59 3.92 14.39 -13.75
N LEU A 60 4.13 13.63 -12.67
CA LEU A 60 3.41 12.37 -12.43
C LEU A 60 1.89 12.58 -12.31
N ALA A 61 1.44 13.59 -11.56
CA ALA A 61 0.02 13.91 -11.46
C ALA A 61 -0.60 14.31 -12.81
N HIS A 62 0.14 15.06 -13.64
CA HIS A 62 -0.28 15.40 -15.01
C HIS A 62 -0.39 14.19 -15.92
N LEU A 63 0.60 13.29 -15.90
CA LEU A 63 0.57 12.05 -16.68
C LEU A 63 -0.62 11.17 -16.29
N VAL A 64 -0.87 11.03 -14.99
CA VAL A 64 -2.03 10.29 -14.48
C VAL A 64 -3.34 10.97 -14.90
N ALA A 65 -3.47 12.29 -14.71
CA ALA A 65 -4.69 13.03 -15.05
C ALA A 65 -4.99 13.03 -16.56
N ALA A 66 -3.97 13.22 -17.40
CA ALA A 66 -4.09 13.18 -18.85
C ALA A 66 -4.54 11.80 -19.35
N ASN A 67 -4.01 10.73 -18.74
CA ASN A 67 -4.35 9.35 -19.13
C ASN A 67 -5.72 8.90 -18.59
N THR A 68 -6.24 9.52 -17.53
CA THR A 68 -7.62 9.30 -17.05
C THR A 68 -8.67 10.11 -17.82
N SER A 69 -8.26 11.20 -18.48
CA SER A 69 -9.13 12.11 -19.24
C SER A 69 -9.52 11.55 -20.62
N THR A 70 -8.67 10.70 -21.20
CA THR A 70 -8.89 10.08 -22.52
C THR A 70 -9.88 8.90 -22.51
N ALA A 71 -10.38 8.48 -21.35
CA ALA A 71 -11.34 7.38 -21.21
C ALA A 71 -12.79 7.72 -21.67
N GLY A 72 -13.00 8.80 -22.42
CA GLY A 72 -14.31 9.21 -22.93
C GLY A 72 -14.30 9.94 -24.28
N ALA A 73 -13.23 9.85 -25.07
CA ALA A 73 -13.08 10.60 -26.32
C ALA A 73 -13.24 9.76 -27.61
N ASP A 74 -13.74 8.52 -27.52
CA ASP A 74 -13.91 7.64 -28.68
C ASP A 74 -15.03 8.10 -29.64
N ASP A 75 -15.93 9.00 -29.21
CA ASP A 75 -17.06 9.47 -30.04
C ASP A 75 -16.72 10.65 -30.97
N TYR A 76 -15.52 11.24 -30.92
CA TYR A 76 -15.25 12.48 -31.68
C TYR A 76 -14.66 12.29 -33.08
N PHE A 77 -14.17 11.09 -33.45
CA PHE A 77 -13.42 10.89 -34.71
C PHE A 77 -14.12 10.07 -35.80
N ASP A 78 -15.34 9.58 -35.59
CA ASP A 78 -16.04 8.75 -36.59
C ASP A 78 -16.92 9.53 -37.60
N GLY A 79 -16.72 10.84 -37.70
CA GLY A 79 -17.69 11.74 -38.36
C GLY A 79 -17.23 12.49 -39.61
N ARG A 80 -16.38 11.94 -40.50
CA ARG A 80 -16.27 12.49 -41.88
C ARG A 80 -15.64 11.53 -42.90
N SER A 81 -16.39 10.51 -43.28
CA SER A 81 -16.19 9.78 -44.53
C SER A 81 -16.95 10.50 -45.67
N GLY A 82 -16.22 10.87 -46.73
CA GLY A 82 -16.76 11.50 -47.91
C GLY A 82 -15.90 11.24 -49.14
N SER A 83 -16.33 10.27 -49.94
CA SER A 83 -16.06 10.08 -51.38
C SER A 83 -14.69 9.56 -51.83
N SER A 84 -14.69 8.26 -52.11
CA SER A 84 -13.76 7.47 -52.92
C SER A 84 -13.59 7.94 -54.37
N SER A 85 -12.41 7.74 -54.95
CA SER A 85 -12.30 7.30 -56.34
C SER A 85 -11.27 6.16 -56.46
N ASN A 86 -11.75 5.04 -57.02
CA ASN A 86 -11.02 3.80 -57.21
C ASN A 86 -10.01 3.92 -58.36
N SER A 87 -8.85 3.29 -58.20
CA SER A 87 -8.06 2.77 -59.32
C SER A 87 -7.41 1.45 -58.92
N PRO A 88 -7.66 0.34 -59.64
CA PRO A 88 -7.05 -0.94 -59.33
C PRO A 88 -5.63 -0.97 -59.90
N ARG A 89 -4.61 -1.12 -59.05
CA ARG A 89 -3.27 -1.49 -59.49
C ARG A 89 -2.97 -2.94 -59.17
N THR A 90 -2.69 -3.64 -60.26
CA THR A 90 -2.17 -5.00 -60.40
C THR A 90 -1.02 -5.31 -59.45
N LEU A 91 -1.16 -6.45 -58.76
CA LEU A 91 -0.17 -7.11 -57.93
C LEU A 91 0.91 -7.76 -58.81
N ALA A 92 2.16 -7.38 -58.60
CA ALA A 92 3.32 -8.14 -59.05
C ALA A 92 4.39 -8.15 -57.95
N ASN A 93 4.93 -9.34 -57.71
CA ASN A 93 6.04 -9.67 -56.82
C ASN A 93 5.81 -9.64 -55.30
N GLY A 94 5.46 -10.83 -54.80
CA GLY A 94 6.13 -11.52 -53.72
C GLY A 94 6.97 -10.69 -52.74
N THR A 95 6.30 -10.26 -51.67
CA THR A 95 6.92 -9.94 -50.39
C THR A 95 5.98 -10.45 -49.30
N ILE A 96 6.54 -11.13 -48.31
CA ILE A 96 5.82 -11.55 -47.11
C ILE A 96 5.26 -10.28 -46.48
N ASP A 97 3.94 -10.13 -46.57
CA ASP A 97 3.22 -8.98 -46.04
C ASP A 97 3.40 -9.02 -44.51
N VAL A 98 4.33 -8.21 -43.99
CA VAL A 98 4.52 -7.92 -42.57
C VAL A 98 3.33 -7.09 -42.11
N ARG A 99 2.14 -7.67 -42.17
CA ARG A 99 0.90 -7.06 -41.71
C ARG A 99 0.76 -7.33 -40.22
N ARG A 100 0.51 -6.24 -39.49
CA ARG A 100 0.13 -6.13 -38.07
C ARG A 100 1.28 -6.19 -37.07
N ARG A 101 2.04 -5.09 -37.00
CA ARG A 101 2.56 -4.61 -35.70
C ARG A 101 1.93 -3.29 -35.22
N ASP A 102 1.16 -2.61 -36.07
CA ASP A 102 0.60 -1.30 -35.72
C ASP A 102 -0.70 -1.35 -34.90
N ALA A 103 -1.32 -2.52 -34.73
CA ALA A 103 -2.53 -2.66 -33.91
C ALA A 103 -2.23 -2.57 -32.39
N LEU A 104 -0.96 -2.66 -31.97
CA LEU A 104 -0.57 -2.62 -30.56
C LEU A 104 -0.09 -1.23 -30.10
N SER A 105 0.20 -0.30 -31.01
CA SER A 105 0.66 1.05 -30.65
C SER A 105 -0.45 1.87 -29.99
N GLY A 106 -1.72 1.66 -30.37
CA GLY A 106 -2.88 2.29 -29.75
C GLY A 106 -3.21 1.78 -28.34
N LEU A 107 -2.70 0.60 -27.95
CA LEU A 107 -2.94 0.00 -26.64
C LEU A 107 -1.87 0.36 -25.59
N LYS A 108 -0.75 0.98 -26.02
CA LYS A 108 0.33 1.43 -25.12
C LYS A 108 -0.16 2.28 -23.93
N PRO A 109 -1.00 3.32 -24.12
CA PRO A 109 -1.45 4.14 -22.99
C PRO A 109 -2.34 3.37 -22.00
N LEU A 110 -3.15 2.42 -22.50
CA LEU A 110 -4.00 1.54 -21.68
C LEU A 110 -3.18 0.57 -20.83
N LEU A 111 -2.13 -0.02 -21.38
CA LEU A 111 -1.24 -0.92 -20.65
C LEU A 111 -0.50 -0.19 -19.52
N LEU A 112 -0.06 1.06 -19.76
CA LEU A 112 0.57 1.89 -18.73
C LEU A 112 -0.41 2.29 -17.62
N ALA A 113 -1.65 2.65 -17.97
CA ALA A 113 -2.68 2.96 -16.98
C ALA A 113 -3.02 1.74 -16.11
N ALA A 114 -3.14 0.57 -16.74
CA ALA A 114 -3.40 -0.68 -16.04
C ALA A 114 -2.25 -1.04 -15.08
N SER A 115 -0.99 -0.85 -15.48
CA SER A 115 0.15 -1.11 -14.59
C SER A 115 0.19 -0.14 -13.41
N LEU A 116 -0.11 1.16 -13.63
CA LEU A 116 -0.15 2.15 -12.55
C LEU A 116 -1.30 1.88 -11.56
N MET A 117 -2.47 1.50 -12.05
CA MET A 117 -3.60 1.08 -11.22
C MET A 117 -3.25 -0.17 -10.40
N LEU A 118 -2.54 -1.13 -10.99
CA LEU A 118 -2.12 -2.34 -10.30
C LEU A 118 -1.11 -2.01 -9.18
N VAL A 119 -0.10 -1.17 -9.46
CA VAL A 119 0.89 -0.73 -8.45
C VAL A 119 0.24 0.10 -7.34
N ALA A 120 -0.66 1.03 -7.67
CA ALA A 120 -1.37 1.84 -6.68
C ALA A 120 -2.33 0.98 -5.84
N GLY A 121 -3.04 0.06 -6.48
CA GLY A 121 -3.95 -0.89 -5.82
C GLY A 121 -3.22 -1.83 -4.88
N THR A 122 -2.11 -2.44 -5.30
CA THR A 122 -1.32 -3.32 -4.44
C THR A 122 -0.69 -2.55 -3.28
N SER A 123 -0.20 -1.33 -3.53
CA SER A 123 0.39 -0.47 -2.48
C SER A 123 -0.65 -0.06 -1.42
N TRP A 124 -1.85 0.34 -1.86
CA TRP A 124 -2.96 0.63 -0.94
C TRP A 124 -3.42 -0.61 -0.17
N TYR A 125 -3.51 -1.75 -0.84
CA TYR A 125 -3.90 -3.02 -0.22
C TYR A 125 -2.90 -3.44 0.87
N VAL A 126 -1.60 -3.34 0.63
CA VAL A 126 -0.55 -3.61 1.63
C VAL A 126 -0.64 -2.64 2.82
N PHE A 127 -1.01 -1.38 2.60
CA PHE A 127 -1.16 -0.39 3.68
C PHE A 127 -2.45 -0.54 4.50
N THR A 128 -3.51 -1.11 3.93
CA THR A 128 -4.83 -1.22 4.56
C THR A 128 -5.11 -2.58 5.15
N LEU A 129 -4.36 -3.60 4.75
CA LEU A 129 -4.34 -4.84 5.50
C LEU A 129 -3.85 -4.54 6.92
N PRO A 130 -4.62 -4.85 7.98
CA PRO A 130 -4.07 -4.86 9.33
C PRO A 130 -2.84 -5.74 9.27
N ARG A 131 -1.65 -5.19 9.60
CA ARG A 131 -0.37 -5.90 9.52
C ARG A 131 -0.58 -7.33 10.03
N ALA A 132 -0.72 -8.27 9.10
CA ALA A 132 -0.75 -9.67 9.43
C ALA A 132 0.61 -9.90 10.07
N GLY A 133 0.60 -10.27 11.35
CA GLY A 133 1.79 -10.40 12.17
C GLY A 133 2.67 -11.56 11.72
N ASP A 134 3.24 -11.47 10.52
CA ASP A 134 4.49 -12.12 10.14
C ASP A 134 5.64 -11.30 10.76
N GLU A 135 5.59 -11.20 12.08
CA GLU A 135 6.82 -11.12 12.85
C GLU A 135 7.55 -12.42 12.56
N VAL A 136 8.63 -12.30 11.77
CA VAL A 136 9.68 -13.31 11.66
C VAL A 136 9.94 -13.83 13.08
N ARG A 137 9.42 -15.03 13.36
CA ARG A 137 9.64 -15.73 14.62
C ARG A 137 11.13 -16.03 14.71
N SER A 138 11.90 -15.09 15.21
CA SER A 138 13.26 -15.38 15.65
C SER A 138 13.10 -16.42 16.77
N ALA A 139 13.48 -17.66 16.48
CA ALA A 139 13.11 -18.86 17.24
C ALA A 139 13.69 -18.92 18.67
N GLY A 140 14.19 -17.81 19.22
CA GLY A 140 14.85 -17.76 20.52
C GLY A 140 14.47 -16.56 21.41
N SER A 141 13.69 -15.59 20.95
CA SER A 141 13.30 -14.43 21.76
C SER A 141 11.79 -14.29 21.77
N THR A 142 11.12 -14.94 22.73
CA THR A 142 9.69 -14.74 23.00
C THR A 142 9.58 -14.22 24.42
N VAL A 143 8.67 -13.26 24.65
CA VAL A 143 8.36 -12.82 26.01
C VAL A 143 7.68 -13.99 26.74
N GLU A 144 8.30 -14.48 27.81
CA GLU A 144 7.76 -15.55 28.63
C GLU A 144 6.66 -15.00 29.55
N LEU A 145 5.43 -15.47 29.38
CA LEU A 145 4.31 -15.11 30.24
C LEU A 145 4.36 -15.97 31.50
N LEU A 146 4.09 -15.36 32.65
CA LEU A 146 3.93 -16.09 33.90
C LEU A 146 2.51 -16.63 33.97
N ALA A 147 2.38 -17.87 34.43
CA ALA A 147 1.09 -18.55 34.49
C ALA A 147 0.08 -17.77 35.34
N VAL A 148 -1.07 -17.50 34.74
CA VAL A 148 -2.26 -17.01 35.44
C VAL A 148 -3.08 -18.25 35.80
N PRO A 149 -3.67 -18.34 37.01
CA PRO A 149 -4.60 -19.42 37.32
C PRO A 149 -5.68 -19.52 36.23
N PRO A 150 -5.99 -20.73 35.72
CA PRO A 150 -6.92 -20.88 34.60
C PRO A 150 -8.34 -20.43 34.95
N MET A 151 -8.67 -20.37 36.24
CA MET A 151 -9.93 -19.85 36.76
C MET A 151 -9.65 -18.81 37.83
N VAL A 152 -10.23 -17.64 37.66
CA VAL A 152 -10.11 -16.51 38.58
C VAL A 152 -11.50 -15.97 38.91
N SER A 153 -11.69 -15.58 40.17
CA SER A 153 -12.88 -14.82 40.57
C SER A 153 -12.80 -13.41 40.02
N ARG A 154 -13.95 -12.74 39.89
CA ARG A 154 -14.04 -11.34 39.46
C ARG A 154 -13.38 -10.37 40.45
N ALA A 155 -12.07 -10.29 40.38
CA ALA A 155 -11.19 -9.39 41.11
C ALA A 155 -10.19 -8.76 40.11
N PRO A 156 -9.48 -7.68 40.49
CA PRO A 156 -8.37 -7.19 39.67
C PRO A 156 -7.36 -8.32 39.43
N ILE A 157 -7.04 -8.57 38.15
CA ILE A 157 -6.11 -9.63 37.76
C ILE A 157 -4.75 -9.00 37.50
N THR A 158 -3.72 -9.50 38.18
CA THR A 158 -2.34 -9.09 37.91
C THR A 158 -1.71 -10.04 36.90
N LEU A 159 -1.48 -9.53 35.69
CA LEU A 159 -0.72 -10.21 34.64
C LEU A 159 0.76 -9.91 34.82
N LYS A 160 1.61 -10.93 34.68
CA LYS A 160 3.07 -10.79 34.83
C LYS A 160 3.79 -11.53 33.72
N TRP A 161 4.97 -11.06 33.36
CA TRP A 161 5.84 -11.68 32.35
C TRP A 161 7.31 -11.50 32.73
N ARG A 162 8.20 -12.27 32.09
CA ARG A 162 9.65 -12.08 32.26
C ARG A 162 10.10 -10.88 31.43
N ALA A 163 10.97 -10.05 31.99
CA ALA A 163 11.62 -8.98 31.24
C ALA A 163 12.40 -9.58 30.06
N LEU A 164 12.24 -9.00 28.87
CA LEU A 164 13.05 -9.39 27.71
C LEU A 164 14.41 -8.69 27.73
N ARG A 165 14.41 -7.37 27.99
CA ARG A 165 15.58 -6.49 28.12
C ARG A 165 15.22 -5.35 29.09
N ASP A 166 16.23 -4.69 29.63
CA ASP A 166 16.04 -3.57 30.59
C ASP A 166 15.46 -2.31 29.94
N ASP A 167 15.64 -2.13 28.63
CA ASP A 167 15.17 -0.97 27.86
C ASP A 167 13.85 -1.24 27.10
N ALA A 168 13.27 -2.43 27.26
CA ALA A 168 12.07 -2.82 26.53
C ALA A 168 10.83 -2.08 27.07
N ARG A 169 10.01 -1.58 26.14
CA ARG A 169 8.65 -1.12 26.43
C ARG A 169 7.65 -2.21 26.05
N TYR A 170 6.72 -2.49 26.94
CA TYR A 170 5.72 -3.53 26.80
C TYR A 170 4.36 -2.94 26.45
N SER A 171 3.61 -3.63 25.60
CA SER A 171 2.21 -3.38 25.28
C SER A 171 1.45 -4.66 25.62
N VAL A 172 0.57 -4.59 26.60
CA VAL A 172 -0.25 -5.71 27.08
C VAL A 172 -1.64 -5.57 26.50
N GLU A 173 -2.16 -6.64 25.90
CA GLU A 173 -3.54 -6.68 25.43
C GLU A 173 -4.27 -7.90 25.99
N VAL A 174 -5.51 -7.66 26.41
CA VAL A 174 -6.47 -8.70 26.80
C VAL A 174 -7.64 -8.62 25.85
N LEU A 175 -7.95 -9.75 25.23
CA LEU A 175 -8.98 -9.95 24.23
C LEU A 175 -10.10 -10.81 24.82
N ASP A 176 -11.35 -10.52 24.45
CA ASP A 176 -12.48 -11.41 24.73
C ASP A 176 -12.52 -12.60 23.75
N VAL A 177 -13.60 -13.41 23.84
CA VAL A 177 -13.81 -14.58 22.97
C VAL A 177 -14.00 -14.23 21.49
N ASN A 178 -14.35 -12.98 21.17
CA ASN A 178 -14.52 -12.48 19.81
C ASN A 178 -13.27 -11.74 19.31
N ASP A 179 -12.14 -11.89 20.00
CA ASP A 179 -10.88 -11.18 19.74
C ASP A 179 -11.00 -9.65 19.82
N VAL A 180 -11.99 -9.13 20.58
CA VAL A 180 -12.15 -7.69 20.83
C VAL A 180 -11.29 -7.29 22.04
N PRO A 181 -10.44 -6.26 21.94
CA PRO A 181 -9.64 -5.79 23.07
C PRO A 181 -10.53 -5.19 24.16
N VAL A 182 -10.49 -5.80 25.34
CA VAL A 182 -11.19 -5.31 26.55
C VAL A 182 -10.27 -4.53 27.49
N PHE A 183 -8.96 -4.73 27.35
CA PHE A 183 -7.94 -4.00 28.09
C PHE A 183 -6.67 -3.90 27.24
N SER A 184 -6.07 -2.71 27.22
CA SER A 184 -4.78 -2.45 26.61
C SER A 184 -4.00 -1.49 27.50
N ASN A 185 -2.70 -1.76 27.71
CA ASN A 185 -1.85 -0.91 28.50
C ASN A 185 -0.40 -0.95 28.01
N ASP A 186 0.20 0.22 27.84
CA ASP A 186 1.62 0.37 27.52
C ASP A 186 2.40 0.70 28.79
N THR A 187 3.48 -0.04 29.04
CA THR A 187 4.24 0.08 30.27
C THR A 187 5.72 -0.28 30.08
N ASN A 188 6.57 0.16 31.00
CA ASN A 188 7.99 -0.20 31.08
C ASN A 188 8.29 -1.18 32.22
N ILE A 189 7.28 -1.62 32.97
CA ILE A 189 7.42 -2.64 34.01
C ILE A 189 6.89 -3.99 33.51
N THR A 190 7.19 -5.08 34.23
CA THR A 190 6.85 -6.46 33.84
C THR A 190 5.53 -6.98 34.42
N GLN A 191 4.62 -6.07 34.74
CA GLN A 191 3.30 -6.40 35.27
C GLN A 191 2.24 -5.39 34.85
N ALA A 192 1.00 -5.86 34.71
CA ALA A 192 -0.17 -5.03 34.45
C ALA A 192 -1.35 -5.53 35.30
N VAL A 193 -2.11 -4.58 35.85
CA VAL A 193 -3.32 -4.89 36.62
C VAL A 193 -4.54 -4.63 35.74
N VAL A 194 -5.29 -5.68 35.45
CA VAL A 194 -6.55 -5.59 34.72
C VAL A 194 -7.67 -5.31 35.72
N PRO A 195 -8.38 -4.17 35.61
CA PRO A 195 -9.44 -3.85 36.55
C PRO A 195 -10.62 -4.80 36.38
N ALA A 196 -11.24 -5.21 37.50
CA ALA A 196 -12.40 -6.11 37.49
C ALA A 196 -13.60 -5.56 36.69
N SER A 197 -13.69 -4.24 36.52
CA SER A 197 -14.73 -3.58 35.72
C SER A 197 -14.58 -3.83 34.22
N ALA A 198 -13.36 -4.10 33.73
CA ALA A 198 -13.10 -4.45 32.33
C ALA A 198 -13.48 -5.91 32.00
N LEU A 199 -13.73 -6.73 33.03
CA LEU A 199 -13.93 -8.16 32.90
C LEU A 199 -15.36 -8.56 33.27
N LYS A 200 -16.01 -9.24 32.33
CA LYS A 200 -17.28 -9.97 32.53
C LYS A 200 -16.95 -11.46 32.73
N PRO A 201 -17.87 -12.27 33.28
CA PRO A 201 -17.69 -13.72 33.29
C PRO A 201 -17.49 -14.23 31.86
N GLY A 202 -16.46 -15.05 31.64
CA GLY A 202 -16.07 -15.50 30.30
C GLY A 202 -14.62 -15.94 30.18
N THR A 203 -14.24 -16.40 28.98
CA THR A 203 -12.86 -16.76 28.64
C THR A 203 -12.18 -15.58 27.96
N TYR A 204 -10.94 -15.31 28.37
CA TYR A 204 -10.11 -14.25 27.83
C TYR A 204 -8.80 -14.82 27.30
N ARG A 205 -8.27 -14.15 26.28
CA ARG A 205 -6.95 -14.39 25.72
C ARG A 205 -6.10 -13.16 26.00
N TRP A 206 -4.82 -13.34 26.27
CA TRP A 206 -3.93 -12.21 26.47
C TRP A 206 -2.54 -12.49 25.94
N TYR A 207 -1.84 -11.41 25.61
CA TYR A 207 -0.47 -11.47 25.13
C TYR A 207 0.25 -10.15 25.44
N VAL A 208 1.57 -10.19 25.33
CA VAL A 208 2.44 -9.03 25.53
C VAL A 208 3.31 -8.84 24.29
N ARG A 209 3.40 -7.62 23.79
CA ARG A 209 4.41 -7.21 22.80
C ARG A 209 5.50 -6.42 23.51
N ALA A 210 6.75 -6.76 23.28
CA ALA A 210 7.91 -6.02 23.74
C ALA A 210 8.53 -5.30 22.54
N ARG A 211 8.78 -4.00 22.70
CA ARG A 211 9.49 -3.17 21.72
C ARG A 211 10.77 -2.63 22.35
N SER A 212 11.89 -2.92 21.73
CA SER A 212 13.21 -2.43 22.15
C SER A 212 13.57 -1.10 21.47
N SER A 213 14.60 -0.43 22.00
CA SER A 213 15.09 0.86 21.47
C SER A 213 15.59 0.78 20.03
N ASP A 214 16.11 -0.39 19.62
CA ASP A 214 16.51 -0.75 18.26
C ASP A 214 15.32 -0.97 17.29
N ARG A 215 14.08 -0.72 17.76
CA ARG A 215 12.82 -0.94 17.05
C ARG A 215 12.53 -2.41 16.73
N THR A 216 13.25 -3.35 17.32
CA THR A 216 12.83 -4.75 17.28
C THR A 216 11.56 -4.94 18.09
N GLU A 217 10.66 -5.75 17.56
CA GLU A 217 9.39 -6.08 18.21
C GLU A 217 9.31 -7.60 18.36
N VAL A 218 8.91 -8.03 19.55
CA VAL A 218 8.78 -9.44 19.92
C VAL A 218 7.45 -9.62 20.63
N ARG A 219 6.65 -10.57 20.17
CA ARG A 219 5.40 -10.96 20.82
C ARG A 219 5.56 -12.22 21.67
N SER A 220 4.85 -12.27 22.79
CA SER A 220 4.69 -13.47 23.61
C SER A 220 3.84 -14.53 22.92
N ARG A 221 3.82 -15.74 23.47
CA ARG A 221 2.71 -16.68 23.18
C ARG A 221 1.40 -16.10 23.73
N VAL A 222 0.28 -16.54 23.15
CA VAL A 222 -1.05 -16.18 23.66
C VAL A 222 -1.41 -17.14 24.79
N GLU A 223 -1.76 -16.58 25.95
CA GLU A 223 -2.24 -17.33 27.11
C GLU A 223 -3.72 -17.05 27.33
N SER A 224 -4.41 -17.91 28.09
CA SER A 224 -5.84 -17.77 28.35
C SER A 224 -6.20 -17.99 29.80
N PHE A 225 -7.24 -17.30 30.27
CA PHE A 225 -7.82 -17.50 31.60
C PHE A 225 -9.35 -17.33 31.55
N THR A 226 -10.05 -17.88 32.53
CA THR A 226 -11.51 -17.79 32.66
C THR A 226 -11.90 -17.02 33.91
N VAL A 227 -12.77 -16.03 33.77
CA VAL A 227 -13.37 -15.28 34.87
C VAL A 227 -14.73 -15.89 35.21
N ARG A 228 -14.96 -16.16 36.50
CA ARG A 228 -16.26 -16.60 37.05
C ARG A 228 -16.97 -15.48 37.79
#